data_AF-A0A7V1H1I3-F1
#
_entry.id   AF-A0A7V1H1I3-F1
#
_cell.length_a   1.000
_cell.length_b   1.000
_cell.length_c   1.000
_cell.angle_alpha   90.00
_cell.angle_beta   90.00
_cell.angle_gamma   90.00
#
_symmetry.space_group_name_H-M   'P 1'
#
loop_
_entity.id
_entity.type
_entity.pdbx_description
1 polymer ?
#
loop_
_entity_poly.entity_id
_entity_poly.type
_entity_poly.pdbx_seq_one_letter_code
_entity_poly.pdbx_strand_id
1 'polypeptide(L)'
;MISDANFLRPKTYNLAKTYLTPLLRAGIDSLILGCTHYPLLRELLAKTSGSDVTIISSAEETAHEIQTVLSRRGQLRDGPKLPEYEFITTNDPGGFMSLGSRFLGRKITEVELVELNRSDHVSIS
;
A
#
# COMPACT_ATOMS: atom_id res chain seq x y z
N MET A 1 2.96 -14.73 1.28
CA MET A 1 3.61 -14.54 2.60
C MET A 1 3.16 -13.28 3.36
N ILE A 2 2.66 -12.22 2.70
CA ILE A 2 2.03 -11.04 3.37
C ILE A 2 0.48 -11.13 3.37
N SER A 3 -0.10 -12.18 2.75
CA SER A 3 -1.55 -12.35 2.62
C SER A 3 -2.27 -12.72 3.93
N ASP A 4 -1.56 -13.10 4.98
CA ASP A 4 -2.15 -13.51 6.26
C ASP A 4 -2.52 -12.32 7.16
N ALA A 5 -3.65 -12.43 7.87
CA ALA A 5 -4.32 -11.32 8.55
C ALA A 5 -3.77 -10.90 9.92
N ASN A 6 -2.68 -11.50 10.39
CA ASN A 6 -2.10 -11.14 11.69
C ASN A 6 -0.57 -11.17 11.65
N PHE A 7 0.04 -10.00 11.50
CA PHE A 7 1.50 -9.83 11.36
C PHE A 7 2.23 -9.69 12.70
N LEU A 8 1.51 -9.55 13.81
CA LEU A 8 2.10 -9.46 15.15
C LEU A 8 2.40 -10.83 15.78
N ARG A 9 2.26 -11.91 15.01
CA ARG A 9 2.64 -13.26 15.47
C ARG A 9 4.14 -13.31 15.82
N PRO A 10 4.54 -14.07 16.85
CA PRO A 10 5.95 -14.15 17.28
C PRO A 10 6.94 -14.48 16.15
N LYS A 11 6.54 -15.36 15.22
CA LYS A 11 7.37 -15.72 14.06
C LYS A 11 7.67 -14.53 13.16
N THR A 12 6.64 -13.77 12.78
CA THR A 12 6.77 -12.61 11.89
C THR A 12 7.54 -11.48 12.58
N TYR A 13 7.31 -11.28 13.88
CA TYR A 13 8.07 -10.32 14.68
C TYR A 13 9.56 -10.63 14.74
N ASN A 14 9.92 -11.88 15.04
CA ASN A 14 11.32 -12.29 15.09
C ASN A 14 12.01 -12.18 13.72
N LEU A 15 11.27 -12.45 12.64
CA LEU A 15 11.77 -12.27 11.29
C LEU A 15 12.04 -10.79 10.98
N ALA A 16 11.09 -9.89 11.27
CA ALA A 16 11.28 -8.45 11.12
C ALA A 16 12.48 -7.96 11.95
N LYS A 17 12.62 -8.44 13.19
CA LYS A 17 13.77 -8.11 14.05
C LYS A 17 15.09 -8.55 13.43
N THR A 18 15.14 -9.75 12.86
CA THR A 18 16.35 -10.27 12.21
C THR A 18 16.78 -9.38 11.04
N TYR A 19 15.82 -8.96 10.20
CA TYR A 19 16.11 -8.09 9.06
C TYR A 19 16.44 -6.64 9.45
N LEU A 20 15.81 -6.10 10.48
CA LEU A 20 16.02 -4.71 10.91
C LEU A 20 17.26 -4.54 11.79
N THR A 21 17.70 -5.58 12.52
CA THR A 21 18.84 -5.48 13.46
C THR A 21 20.11 -4.87 12.85
N PRO A 22 20.57 -5.28 11.65
CA PRO A 22 21.75 -4.68 11.03
C PRO A 22 21.59 -3.18 10.75
N LEU A 23 20.39 -2.76 10.33
CA LEU A 23 20.09 -1.36 10.03
C LEU A 23 20.04 -0.52 11.31
N LEU A 24 19.38 -1.03 12.36
CA LEU A 24 19.31 -0.35 13.65
C LEU A 24 20.71 -0.21 14.29
N ARG A 25 21.57 -1.22 14.14
CA ARG A 25 22.98 -1.14 14.59
C ARG A 25 23.81 -0.13 13.79
N ALA A 26 23.44 0.13 12.55
CA ALA A 26 24.05 1.18 11.73
C ALA A 26 23.56 2.59 12.12
N GLY A 27 22.60 2.71 13.05
CA GLY A 27 22.15 3.99 13.58
C GLY A 27 21.24 4.76 12.64
N ILE A 28 20.40 4.07 11.85
CA ILE A 28 19.37 4.75 11.05
C ILE A 28 18.40 5.50 11.96
N ASP A 29 17.97 6.68 11.52
CA ASP A 29 16.91 7.47 12.15
C ASP A 29 15.58 7.41 11.37
N SER A 30 15.61 6.76 10.20
CA SER A 30 14.50 6.75 9.24
C SER A 30 14.46 5.41 8.49
N LEU A 31 13.25 4.90 8.26
CA LEU A 31 12.99 3.68 7.50
C LEU A 31 11.91 3.92 6.45
N ILE A 32 12.28 3.81 5.18
CA ILE A 32 11.36 3.94 4.05
C ILE A 32 10.67 2.59 3.78
N LEU A 33 9.33 2.62 3.74
CA LEU A 33 8.52 1.49 3.30
C LEU A 33 8.52 1.41 1.77
N GLY A 34 9.60 0.88 1.20
CA GLY A 34 9.87 0.87 -0.25
C GLY A 34 9.10 -0.18 -1.07
N CYS A 35 8.20 -0.94 -0.45
CA CYS A 35 7.35 -1.90 -1.16
C CYS A 35 5.89 -1.56 -0.89
N THR A 36 5.04 -1.64 -1.92
CA THR A 36 3.60 -1.33 -1.86
C THR A 36 2.85 -2.16 -0.83
N HIS A 37 3.41 -3.27 -0.35
CA HIS A 37 2.80 -4.14 0.65
C HIS A 37 3.11 -3.76 2.10
N TYR A 38 4.16 -2.99 2.34
CA TYR A 38 4.64 -2.70 3.69
C TYR A 38 3.75 -1.77 4.53
N PRO A 39 2.82 -0.97 3.97
CA PRO A 39 1.81 -0.29 4.80
C PRO A 39 1.04 -1.26 5.73
N LEU A 40 0.77 -2.50 5.29
CA LEU A 40 0.14 -3.52 6.16
C LEU A 40 1.03 -3.98 7.33
N LEU A 41 2.35 -3.82 7.19
CA LEU A 41 3.35 -4.17 8.20
C LEU A 41 3.77 -2.96 9.02
N ARG A 42 3.20 -1.77 8.80
CA ARG A 42 3.64 -0.51 9.43
C ARG A 42 3.73 -0.65 10.94
N GLU A 43 2.70 -1.18 11.59
CA GLU A 43 2.67 -1.37 13.04
C GLU A 43 3.79 -2.31 13.51
N LEU A 44 3.98 -3.43 12.82
CA LEU A 44 5.03 -4.39 13.13
C LEU A 44 6.42 -3.75 12.99
N LEU A 45 6.67 -3.04 11.89
CA LEU A 45 7.95 -2.41 11.59
C LEU A 45 8.25 -1.26 12.54
N ALA A 46 7.25 -0.43 12.88
CA ALA A 46 7.37 0.61 13.88
C ALA A 46 7.73 0.02 15.26
N LYS A 47 6.99 -1.01 15.70
CA LYS A 47 7.27 -1.70 16.97
C LYS A 47 8.68 -2.32 17.01
N THR A 48 9.14 -2.84 15.89
CA THR A 48 10.46 -3.49 15.79
C THR A 48 11.60 -2.47 15.72
N SER A 49 11.37 -1.32 15.09
CA SER A 49 12.39 -0.28 14.89
C SER A 49 12.57 0.62 16.11
N GLY A 50 11.54 0.77 16.95
CA GLY A 50 11.55 1.64 18.12
C GLY A 50 11.12 3.08 17.79
N SER A 51 11.03 3.92 18.83
CA SER A 51 10.57 5.32 18.71
C SER A 51 11.55 6.24 18.00
N ASP A 52 12.82 5.86 17.95
CA ASP A 52 13.90 6.72 17.43
C ASP A 52 14.02 6.63 15.90
N VAL A 53 13.21 5.79 15.25
CA VAL A 53 13.20 5.59 13.80
C VAL A 53 11.88 6.06 13.21
N THR A 54 11.95 7.07 12.34
CA THR A 54 10.83 7.60 11.58
C THR A 54 10.43 6.64 10.46
N ILE A 55 9.17 6.19 10.45
CA ILE A 55 8.64 5.33 9.39
C ILE A 55 8.00 6.16 8.28
N ILE A 56 8.61 6.15 7.10
CA ILE A 56 8.18 6.91 5.91
C ILE A 56 7.43 5.99 4.94
N SER A 57 6.21 6.35 4.56
CA SER A 57 5.36 5.55 3.66
C SER A 57 5.43 6.09 2.23
N SER A 58 6.02 5.32 1.30
CA SER A 58 6.08 5.71 -0.11
C SER A 58 4.69 5.95 -0.73
N ALA A 59 3.66 5.25 -0.23
CA ALA A 59 2.29 5.41 -0.70
C ALA A 59 1.68 6.76 -0.28
N GLU A 60 1.93 7.20 0.95
CA GLU A 60 1.46 8.50 1.46
C GLU A 60 2.16 9.65 0.72
N GLU A 61 3.48 9.57 0.57
CA GLU A 61 4.25 10.57 -0.19
C GLU A 61 3.79 10.66 -1.65
N THR A 62 3.50 9.52 -2.28
CA THR A 62 2.95 9.49 -3.65
C THR A 62 1.58 10.17 -3.71
N ALA A 63 0.69 9.92 -2.75
CA ALA A 63 -0.63 10.55 -2.72
C ALA A 63 -0.55 12.08 -2.53
N HIS A 64 0.36 12.55 -1.67
CA HIS A 64 0.61 13.97 -1.46
C HIS A 64 1.16 14.66 -2.71
N GLU A 65 2.10 14.00 -3.41
CA GLU A 65 2.65 14.53 -4.66
C GLU A 65 1.57 14.63 -5.75
N ILE A 66 0.74 13.59 -5.90
CA ILE A 66 -0.38 13.61 -6.86
C ILE A 66 -1.37 14.74 -6.55
N GLN A 67 -1.71 14.97 -5.28
CA GLN A 67 -2.55 16.11 -4.89
C GLN A 67 -1.91 17.44 -5.31
N THR A 68 -0.61 17.61 -5.07
CA THR A 68 0.14 18.81 -5.43
C THR A 68 0.14 19.04 -6.95
N VAL A 69 0.39 17.99 -7.72
CA VAL A 69 0.40 18.04 -9.19
C VAL A 69 -0.99 18.39 -9.73
N LEU A 70 -2.05 17.75 -9.26
CA LEU A 70 -3.42 18.03 -9.69
C LEU A 70 -3.86 19.44 -9.32
N SER A 71 -3.50 19.92 -8.12
CA SER A 71 -3.77 21.30 -7.68
C SER A 71 -3.11 22.33 -8.60
N ARG A 72 -1.81 22.15 -8.89
CA ARG A 72 -1.06 23.05 -9.79
C ARG A 72 -1.63 23.08 -11.20
N ARG A 73 -2.23 21.98 -11.66
CA ARG A 73 -2.86 21.87 -12.98
C ARG A 73 -4.31 22.34 -13.01
N GLY A 74 -4.90 22.72 -11.87
CA GLY A 74 -6.32 23.02 -11.79
C GLY A 74 -7.22 21.81 -12.11
N GLN A 75 -6.74 20.60 -11.81
CA GLN A 75 -7.41 19.32 -12.11
C GLN A 75 -7.96 18.63 -10.85
N LEU A 76 -7.99 19.33 -9.72
CA LEU A 76 -8.72 18.83 -8.56
C LEU A 76 -10.20 18.75 -8.92
N ARG A 77 -10.83 17.65 -8.50
CA ARG A 77 -12.27 17.51 -8.64
C ARG A 77 -12.96 18.48 -7.69
N ASP A 78 -13.82 19.33 -8.23
CA ASP A 78 -14.70 20.21 -7.46
C ASP A 78 -16.11 19.61 -7.34
N GLY A 79 -16.81 19.97 -6.25
CA GLY A 79 -18.23 19.65 -6.05
C GLY A 79 -18.51 18.48 -5.10
N PRO A 80 -19.81 18.27 -4.75
CA PRO A 80 -20.21 17.37 -3.67
C PRO A 80 -20.36 15.90 -4.09
N LYS A 81 -20.09 15.55 -5.36
CA LYS A 81 -20.29 14.18 -5.85
C LYS A 81 -19.32 13.24 -5.14
N LEU A 82 -19.84 12.18 -4.54
CA LEU A 82 -19.03 11.15 -3.90
C LEU A 82 -18.16 10.44 -4.95
N PRO A 83 -16.95 9.99 -4.58
CA PRO A 83 -16.08 9.23 -5.47
C PRO A 83 -16.69 7.86 -5.80
N GLU A 84 -16.62 7.50 -7.08
CA GLU A 84 -16.89 6.16 -7.58
C GLU A 84 -15.55 5.44 -7.74
N TYR A 85 -15.50 4.15 -7.38
CA TYR A 85 -14.28 3.35 -7.41
C TYR A 85 -14.54 2.07 -8.18
N GLU A 86 -13.70 1.81 -9.18
CA GLU A 86 -13.68 0.58 -9.96
C GLU A 86 -12.37 -0.16 -9.67
N PHE A 87 -12.47 -1.48 -9.50
CA PHE A 87 -11.33 -2.34 -9.21
C PHE A 87 -11.23 -3.40 -10.31
N ILE A 88 -10.05 -3.51 -10.92
CA ILE A 88 -9.79 -4.41 -12.03
C ILE A 88 -8.55 -5.24 -11.69
N THR A 89 -8.59 -6.53 -12.00
CA THR A 89 -7.49 -7.47 -11.78
C THR A 89 -7.31 -8.37 -12.99
N THR A 90 -6.09 -8.84 -13.23
CA THR A 90 -5.78 -9.88 -14.24
C THR A 90 -5.59 -11.25 -13.60
N ASN A 91 -5.87 -11.36 -12.31
CA ASN A 91 -5.65 -12.53 -11.48
C ASN A 91 -6.88 -12.78 -10.61
N ASP A 92 -6.83 -13.72 -9.66
CA ASP A 92 -7.95 -14.06 -8.79
C ASP A 92 -8.68 -12.84 -8.15
N PRO A 93 -9.94 -12.54 -8.55
CA PRO A 93 -10.75 -11.49 -7.95
C PRO A 93 -11.02 -11.70 -6.46
N GLY A 94 -11.15 -12.97 -6.02
CA GLY A 94 -11.40 -13.30 -4.62
C GLY A 94 -10.24 -12.86 -3.71
N GLY A 95 -9.03 -13.22 -4.09
CA GLY A 95 -7.79 -12.80 -3.45
C GLY A 95 -7.62 -11.28 -3.47
N PHE A 96 -7.93 -10.62 -4.59
CA PHE A 96 -7.89 -9.16 -4.69
C PHE A 96 -8.87 -8.50 -3.72
N MET A 97 -10.14 -8.93 -3.71
CA MET A 97 -11.15 -8.39 -2.78
C MET A 97 -10.71 -8.52 -1.33
N SER A 98 -10.21 -9.70 -0.95
CA SER A 98 -9.74 -9.99 0.41
C SER A 98 -8.57 -9.10 0.82
N LEU A 99 -7.52 -9.02 -0.01
CA LEU A 99 -6.33 -8.25 0.31
C LEU A 99 -6.56 -6.74 0.18
N GLY A 100 -7.18 -6.31 -0.91
CA GLY A 100 -7.46 -4.90 -1.20
C GLY A 100 -8.39 -4.28 -0.15
N SER A 101 -9.39 -5.01 0.34
CA SER A 101 -10.26 -4.51 1.42
C SER A 101 -9.49 -4.17 2.69
N ARG A 102 -8.44 -4.94 2.99
CA ARG A 102 -7.56 -4.71 4.14
C ARG A 102 -6.67 -3.50 3.94
N PHE A 103 -6.11 -3.32 2.74
CA PHE A 103 -5.30 -2.14 2.42
C PHE A 103 -6.12 -0.85 2.51
N LEU A 104 -7.33 -0.84 1.96
CA LEU A 104 -8.16 0.36 1.89
C LEU A 104 -8.93 0.66 3.18
N GLY A 105 -8.95 -0.27 4.15
CA GLY A 105 -9.78 -0.15 5.36
C GLY A 105 -11.29 -0.11 5.06
N ARG A 106 -11.71 -0.54 3.87
CA ARG A 106 -13.10 -0.57 3.42
C ARG A 106 -13.34 -1.82 2.58
N LYS A 107 -14.57 -2.33 2.63
CA LYS A 107 -14.94 -3.52 1.85
C LYS A 107 -14.93 -3.20 0.35
N ILE A 108 -14.17 -3.96 -0.42
CA ILE A 108 -14.30 -4.09 -1.86
C ILE A 108 -15.32 -5.18 -2.13
N THR A 109 -16.41 -4.84 -2.82
CA THR A 109 -17.52 -5.76 -3.09
C THR A 109 -17.48 -6.37 -4.48
N GLU A 110 -16.78 -5.72 -5.40
CA GLU A 110 -16.73 -6.09 -6.80
C GLU A 110 -15.34 -5.79 -7.37
N VAL A 111 -14.84 -6.72 -8.16
CA VAL A 111 -13.58 -6.60 -8.90
C VAL A 111 -13.78 -7.29 -10.25
N GLU A 112 -13.52 -6.57 -11.32
CA GLU A 112 -13.57 -7.10 -12.68
C GLU A 112 -12.31 -7.92 -13.00
N LEU A 113 -12.49 -9.13 -13.53
CA LEU A 113 -11.39 -9.93 -14.08
C LEU A 113 -11.22 -9.58 -15.55
N VAL A 114 -10.05 -9.04 -15.91
CA VAL A 114 -9.71 -8.68 -17.29
C VAL A 114 -8.53 -9.53 -17.75
N GLU A 115 -8.67 -10.15 -18.93
CA GLU A 115 -7.55 -10.77 -19.63
C GLU A 115 -6.84 -9.71 -20.48
N LEU A 116 -5.53 -9.60 -20.34
CA LEU A 116 -4.73 -8.68 -21.16
C LEU A 116 -4.24 -9.42 -22.41
N ASN A 117 -4.79 -9.11 -23.58
CA ASN A 117 -4.19 -9.52 -24.84
C ASN A 117 -3.09 -8.50 -25.22
N ARG A 118 -1.97 -8.96 -25.79
CA ARG A 118 -0.85 -8.07 -26.23
C ARG A 118 -1.27 -7.03 -27.30
N SER A 119 -2.50 -7.10 -27.80
CA SER A 119 -3.08 -6.22 -28.83
C SER A 119 -3.99 -5.12 -28.29
N ASP A 120 -4.29 -5.10 -26.99
CA ASP A 120 -5.26 -4.17 -26.42
C ASP A 120 -4.58 -2.82 -26.13
N HIS A 121 -4.61 -1.92 -27.12
CA HIS A 121 -4.41 -0.49 -26.88
C HIS A 121 -5.59 0.03 -26.05
N VAL A 122 -5.38 0.15 -24.74
CA VAL A 122 -6.31 0.85 -23.84
C VAL A 122 -6.34 2.31 -24.26
N SER A 123 -7.36 2.68 -25.05
CA SER A 123 -7.68 4.06 -25.34
C SER A 123 -8.46 4.61 -24.16
N ILE A 124 -7.76 5.32 -23.27
CA ILE A 124 -8.42 6.09 -22.22
C ILE A 124 -8.99 7.35 -22.90
N SER A 125 -10.32 7.37 -23.07
CA SER A 125 -11.08 8.55 -23.54
C SER A 125 -11.12 9.66 -22.50
#